data_AF-F9Q7Q9-F1
#
_entry.id   AF-F9Q7Q9-F1
#
_cell.length_a   1.000
_cell.length_b   1.000
_cell.length_c   1.000
_cell.angle_alpha   90.00
_cell.angle_beta   90.00
_cell.angle_gamma   90.00
#
_symmetry.space_group_name_H-M   'P 1'
#
loop_
_entity.id
_entity.type
_entity.pdbx_description
1 polymer ?
#
loop_
_entity_poly.entity_id
_entity_poly.type
_entity_poly.pdbx_seq_one_letter_code
_entity_poly.pdbx_strand_id
1 'polypeptide(L)' 'MEFATKCLHAGYTPKNGEPRVQPIVQSTTYTYDSAEEIGKLFDLQAPGYFYTRLANPTTNAAEEKLPHLKVA' A
#
# COMPACT_ATOMS: atom_id res chain seq x y z
N MET A 1 -13.40 1.23 -18.50
CA MET A 1 -14.05 1.00 -17.20
C MET A 1 -14.55 2.35 -16.70
N GLU A 2 -15.86 2.48 -16.46
CA GLU A 2 -16.50 3.74 -16.04
C GLU A 2 -15.99 4.23 -14.68
N PHE A 3 -16.12 5.53 -14.40
CA PHE A 3 -15.64 6.15 -13.15
C PHE A 3 -16.19 5.43 -11.90
N ALA A 4 -17.50 5.17 -11.85
CA ALA A 4 -18.14 4.48 -10.73
C ALA A 4 -17.54 3.08 -10.48
N THR A 5 -17.24 2.35 -11.56
CA THR A 5 -16.60 1.03 -11.48
C THR A 5 -15.14 1.14 -11.00
N LYS A 6 -14.42 2.19 -11.41
CA LYS A 6 -13.04 2.45 -10.96
C LYS A 6 -12.97 2.76 -9.46
N CYS A 7 -13.93 3.52 -8.93
CA CYS A 7 -14.01 3.77 -7.49
C CYS A 7 -14.04 2.47 -6.67
N LEU A 8 -14.76 1.47 -7.16
CA LEU A 8 -14.91 0.17 -6.50
C LEU A 8 -13.70 -0.75 -6.70
N HIS A 9 -13.14 -0.82 -7.92
CA HIS A 9 -12.25 -1.92 -8.29
C HIS A 9 -10.81 -1.54 -8.66
N ALA A 10 -10.50 -0.27 -8.92
CA ALA A 10 -9.14 0.11 -9.30
C ALA A 10 -8.15 -0.06 -8.12
N GLY A 11 -6.88 -0.33 -8.42
CA GLY A 11 -5.80 -0.34 -7.41
C GLY A 11 -5.72 -1.56 -6.49
N TYR A 12 -6.65 -2.53 -6.56
CA TYR A 12 -6.49 -3.80 -5.85
C TYR A 12 -7.00 -4.98 -6.67
N THR A 13 -6.13 -5.95 -6.91
CA THR A 13 -6.47 -7.18 -7.62
C THR A 13 -6.00 -8.38 -6.78
N PRO A 14 -6.86 -8.92 -5.90
CA PRO A 14 -6.47 -10.00 -5.02
C PRO A 14 -6.21 -11.30 -5.81
N LYS A 15 -5.18 -12.03 -5.39
CA LYS A 15 -4.82 -13.36 -5.90
C LYS A 15 -5.47 -14.48 -5.08
N ASN A 16 -5.22 -15.73 -5.45
CA ASN A 16 -5.72 -16.89 -4.72
C ASN A 16 -5.21 -16.87 -3.26
N GLY A 17 -6.15 -16.95 -2.30
CA GLY A 17 -5.86 -16.90 -0.86
C GLY A 17 -5.77 -15.48 -0.30
N GLU A 18 -5.80 -14.43 -1.12
CA GLU A 18 -5.78 -13.05 -0.65
C GLU A 18 -7.19 -12.53 -0.32
N PRO A 19 -7.33 -11.58 0.63
CA PRO A 19 -8.61 -10.98 0.97
C PRO A 19 -9.32 -10.34 -0.23
N ARG A 20 -10.65 -10.37 -0.28
CA ARG A 20 -11.39 -9.75 -1.40
C ARG A 20 -11.32 -8.21 -1.40
N VAL A 21 -11.08 -7.63 -0.23
CA VAL A 21 -10.97 -6.18 0.01
C VAL A 21 -9.59 -5.87 0.56
N GLN A 22 -9.10 -4.64 0.31
CA GLN A 22 -7.84 -4.19 0.86
C GLN A 22 -7.84 -4.29 2.40
N PRO A 23 -6.85 -4.95 3.02
CA PRO A 23 -6.76 -5.07 4.47
C PRO A 23 -6.56 -3.72 5.18
N ILE A 24 -6.96 -3.66 6.45
CA ILE A 24 -6.65 -2.56 7.36
C ILE A 24 -5.41 -2.92 8.17
N VAL A 25 -4.30 -2.23 7.91
CA VAL A 25 -3.05 -2.40 8.65
C VAL A 25 -3.05 -1.43 9.83
N GLN A 26 -3.66 -1.86 10.94
CA GLN A 26 -3.74 -1.09 12.18
C GLN A 26 -2.47 -1.28 13.03
N SER A 27 -1.33 -0.88 12.49
CA SER A 27 -0.05 -0.88 13.21
C SER A 27 0.68 0.44 13.01
N THR A 28 1.53 0.79 13.98
CA THR A 28 2.45 1.93 13.87
C THR A 28 3.83 1.50 13.35
N THR A 29 4.24 0.27 13.62
CA THR A 29 5.56 -0.30 13.30
C THR A 29 5.44 -1.63 12.56
N TYR A 30 6.55 -2.07 11.96
CA TYR A 30 6.64 -3.29 11.15
C TYR A 30 7.89 -4.08 11.56
N THR A 31 7.80 -5.41 11.51
CA THR A 31 8.90 -6.31 11.84
C THR A 31 9.75 -6.60 10.61
N TYR A 32 11.05 -6.85 10.84
CA TYR A 32 12.04 -7.15 9.82
C TYR A 32 12.95 -8.28 10.30
N ASP A 33 13.53 -9.02 9.37
CA ASP A 33 14.37 -10.19 9.70
C ASP A 33 15.78 -9.75 10.11
N SER A 34 16.23 -8.56 9.67
CA SER A 34 17.52 -7.99 10.07
C SER A 34 17.54 -6.47 10.19
N ALA A 35 18.51 -5.96 10.96
CA ALA A 35 18.77 -4.52 11.04
C ALA A 35 19.30 -3.94 9.71
N GLU A 36 19.97 -4.76 8.88
CA GLU A 36 20.48 -4.34 7.57
C GLU A 36 19.33 -3.95 6.63
N GLU A 37 18.24 -4.73 6.63
CA GLU A 37 17.04 -4.42 5.84
C GLU A 37 16.42 -3.10 6.22
N ILE A 38 16.31 -2.83 7.53
CA ILE A 38 15.82 -1.54 8.04
C ILE A 38 16.75 -0.42 7.57
N GLY A 39 18.06 -0.60 7.66
CA GLY A 39 19.05 0.39 7.20
C GLY A 39 18.83 0.81 5.74
N LYS A 40 18.60 -0.16 4.84
CA LYS A 40 18.32 0.11 3.42
C LYS A 40 17.05 0.95 3.21
N LEU A 41 16.03 0.79 4.05
CA LEU A 41 14.80 1.60 3.98
C LEU A 41 15.05 3.05 4.42
N PHE A 42 15.83 3.25 5.49
CA PHE A 42 16.18 4.58 5.97
C PHE A 42 17.07 5.34 4.98
N ASP A 43 17.98 4.64 4.30
CA ASP A 43 18.87 5.21 3.28
C ASP A 43 18.20 5.35 1.90
N LEU A 44 16.89 5.05 1.79
CA LEU A 44 16.11 5.08 0.55
C LEU A 44 16.65 4.17 -0.56
N GLN A 45 17.42 3.14 -0.19
CA GLN A 45 17.98 2.15 -1.11
C GLN A 45 16.99 1.03 -1.42
N ALA A 46 15.95 0.87 -0.60
CA ALA A 46 14.87 -0.09 -0.80
C ALA A 46 13.49 0.55 -0.51
N PRO A 47 12.43 0.13 -1.21
CA PRO A 47 11.06 0.51 -0.87
C PRO A 47 10.52 -0.36 0.28
N GLY A 48 9.65 0.20 1.11
CA GLY A 48 9.00 -0.55 2.18
C GLY A 48 8.30 0.34 3.20
N TYR A 49 7.66 -0.30 4.19
CA TYR A 49 6.93 0.38 5.25
C TYR A 49 7.61 0.11 6.59
N PHE A 50 8.30 1.09 7.17
CA PHE A 50 8.94 0.92 8.48
C PHE A 50 8.27 1.73 9.60
N TYR A 51 7.46 2.74 9.25
CA TYR A 51 6.73 3.52 10.23
C TYR A 51 5.49 4.21 9.63
N THR A 52 4.33 4.00 10.23
CA THR A 52 3.02 4.46 9.69
C THR A 52 2.90 5.96 9.54
N ARG A 53 3.64 6.76 10.32
CA ARG A 53 3.68 8.22 10.13
C ARG A 53 4.24 8.64 8.77
N LEU A 54 5.03 7.77 8.12
CA LEU A 54 5.60 8.02 6.80
C LEU A 54 4.77 7.34 5.71
N ALA A 55 4.43 6.07 5.90
CA ALA A 55 3.63 5.31 4.95
C ALA A 55 2.95 4.12 5.64
N ASN A 56 1.74 3.78 5.18
CA ASN A 56 0.99 2.61 5.63
C ASN A 56 0.36 1.90 4.42
N PRO A 57 0.36 0.56 4.36
CA PRO A 57 -0.19 -0.16 3.20
C PRO A 57 -1.64 0.20 2.87
N THR A 58 -2.49 0.41 3.88
CA THR A 58 -3.91 0.74 3.67
C THR A 58 -4.09 2.15 3.13
N THR A 59 -3.31 3.13 3.60
CA THR A 59 -3.39 4.50 3.08
C THR A 59 -2.74 4.62 1.71
N ASN A 60 -1.61 3.95 1.49
CA ASN A 60 -0.93 3.92 0.20
C ASN A 60 -1.83 3.30 -0.88
N ALA A 61 -2.62 2.27 -0.57
CA ALA A 61 -3.60 1.73 -1.52
C ALA A 61 -4.66 2.77 -1.97
N ALA A 62 -5.01 3.74 -1.10
CA ALA A 62 -5.89 4.84 -1.49
C ALA A 62 -5.15 5.86 -2.37
N GLU A 63 -3.89 6.16 -2.06
CA GLU A 63 -3.01 7.04 -2.84
C GLU A 63 -2.78 6.49 -4.26
N GLU A 64 -2.46 5.20 -4.38
CA GLU A 64 -2.29 4.49 -5.65
C GLU A 64 -3.60 4.41 -6.47
N LYS A 65 -4.76 4.42 -5.80
CA LYS A 65 -6.06 4.45 -6.50
C LYS A 65 -6.31 5.81 -7.17
N LEU A 66 -5.88 6.92 -6.58
CA LEU A 66 -6.20 8.27 -7.05
C LEU A 66 -5.89 8.52 -8.54
N PRO A 67 -4.70 8.18 -9.09
CA PRO A 67 -4.41 8.35 -10.51
C PRO A 67 -5.41 7.65 -11.45
N HIS A 68 -5.98 6.52 -11.03
CA HIS A 68 -6.96 5.77 -11.84
C HIS A 68 -8.31 6.49 -11.94
N LEU A 69 -8.64 7.33 -10.96
CA LEU A 69 -9.91 8.03 -10.83
C LEU A 69 -9.91 9.40 -11.52
N LYS A 70 -8.73 9.94 -11.86
CA LYS A 70 -8.65 11.24 -12.52
C LYS A 70 -9.31 11.16 -13.91
N VAL A 71 -10.22 12.09 -14.18
CA VAL A 71 -10.75 12.35 -15.51
C VAL A 71 -9.74 13.27 -16.20
N ALA A 72 -9.26 12.88 -17.37
CA ALA A 72 -8.43 13.74 -18.21
C ALA A 72 -9.28 14.85 -18.84
#